data_AF-A0A1V4S9Q7-F1
#
_entry.id   AF-A0A1V4S9Q7-F1
#
_cell.length_a   1.000
_cell.length_b   1.000
_cell.length_c   1.000
_cell.angle_alpha   90.00
_cell.angle_beta   90.00
_cell.angle_gamma   90.00
#
_symmetry.space_group_name_H-M   'P 1'
#
loop_
_entity.id
_entity.type
_entity.pdbx_description
1 polymer ?
#
loop_
_entity_poly.entity_id
_entity_poly.type
_entity_poly.pdbx_seq_one_letter_code
_entity_poly.pdbx_strand_id
1 'polypeptide(L)'
;MRSAPQILSSLCENLQERSRGSPLPFHAFLELAAEKPAFIFRDIFQVFHDMVKEYVGDGVDEYPDDPESINYVYYDCSRLFIEDTDHPFFADRLFANRFVNHVASFRRGAQQNRIYIFEGPHGSGKSTFLNNLLLKFEQFANTEEGASYETVWRLNRKELGLHPESEAHTLLLQLRGLAEEDPLVPVGVTRDRLMGLSRSEYLEVPCPSHDNPLLLIPKPYRRQLLDELIEEGPFKKKLFSEKQYEWVFRANPCTIYEMNEDQIARDIQNYVFSVNFESGSVERCD
;
A
#
# COMPACT_ATOMS: atom_id res chain seq x y z
N MET A 1 5.54 -5.05 -37.48
CA MET A 1 5.13 -3.96 -36.57
C MET A 1 3.84 -4.39 -35.89
N ARG A 2 3.76 -4.38 -34.56
CA ARG A 2 2.52 -4.70 -33.83
C ARG A 2 1.49 -3.61 -34.15
N SER A 3 0.23 -3.98 -34.37
CA SER A 3 -0.83 -3.00 -34.64
C SER A 3 -1.21 -2.27 -33.35
N ALA A 4 -1.63 -0.99 -33.45
CA ALA A 4 -2.09 -0.18 -32.32
C ALA A 4 -3.06 -0.92 -31.36
N PRO A 5 -4.08 -1.69 -31.83
CA PRO A 5 -4.96 -2.44 -30.92
C PRO A 5 -4.26 -3.60 -30.20
N GLN A 6 -3.24 -4.22 -30.79
CA GLN A 6 -2.45 -5.27 -30.11
C GLN A 6 -1.57 -4.68 -29.01
N ILE A 7 -1.01 -3.48 -29.23
CA ILE A 7 -0.23 -2.75 -28.23
C ILE A 7 -1.13 -2.34 -27.05
N LEU A 8 -2.33 -1.82 -27.35
CA LEU A 8 -3.31 -1.47 -26.32
C LEU A 8 -3.80 -2.70 -25.54
N SER A 9 -4.03 -3.84 -26.20
CA SER A 9 -4.40 -5.08 -25.51
C SER A 9 -3.31 -5.55 -24.55
N SER A 10 -2.05 -5.56 -25.00
CA SER A 10 -0.92 -5.93 -24.13
C SER A 10 -0.70 -4.95 -22.97
N LEU A 11 -0.96 -3.66 -23.20
CA LEU A 11 -0.89 -2.65 -22.14
C LEU A 11 -2.03 -2.84 -21.14
N CYS A 12 -3.25 -3.10 -21.60
CA CYS A 12 -4.38 -3.41 -20.73
C CYS A 12 -4.17 -4.70 -19.94
N GLU A 13 -3.59 -5.75 -20.54
CA GLU A 13 -3.23 -6.99 -19.85
C GLU A 13 -2.17 -6.73 -18.76
N ASN A 14 -1.09 -6.01 -19.07
CA ASN A 14 -0.07 -5.65 -18.08
C ASN A 14 -0.63 -4.75 -16.96
N LEU A 15 -1.55 -3.84 -17.27
CA LEU A 15 -2.21 -2.99 -16.27
C LEU A 15 -3.20 -3.77 -15.40
N GLN A 16 -3.86 -4.79 -15.96
CA GLN A 16 -4.77 -5.69 -15.23
C GLN A 16 -4.02 -6.72 -14.38
N GLU A 17 -2.85 -7.18 -14.84
CA GLU A 17 -1.94 -8.01 -14.06
C GLU A 17 -1.44 -7.24 -12.85
N ARG A 18 -0.89 -6.03 -13.03
CA ARG A 18 -0.43 -5.13 -11.94
C ARG A 18 -1.47 -4.79 -10.87
N SER A 19 -2.75 -5.05 -11.12
CA SER A 19 -3.84 -4.65 -10.22
C SER A 19 -4.48 -5.82 -9.46
N ARG A 20 -3.97 -7.05 -9.59
CA ARG A 20 -4.60 -8.24 -8.99
C ARG A 20 -3.59 -9.12 -8.26
N GLY A 21 -3.21 -8.68 -7.07
CA GLY A 21 -2.78 -9.63 -6.04
C GLY A 21 -3.87 -10.68 -5.82
N SER A 22 -3.48 -11.96 -5.69
CA SER A 22 -4.45 -13.01 -5.37
C SER A 22 -5.11 -12.68 -4.04
N PRO A 23 -6.45 -12.61 -3.99
CA PRO A 23 -7.11 -12.06 -2.82
C PRO A 23 -7.06 -13.12 -1.69
N LEU A 24 -6.51 -12.73 -0.53
CA LEU A 24 -6.33 -13.55 0.67
C LEU A 24 -7.59 -13.52 1.56
N PRO A 25 -8.17 -14.66 1.99
CA PRO A 25 -9.33 -14.66 2.86
C PRO A 25 -9.00 -14.23 4.30
N PHE A 26 -9.99 -13.75 5.05
CA PHE A 26 -9.79 -13.20 6.39
C PHE A 26 -9.13 -14.17 7.38
N HIS A 27 -9.51 -15.45 7.35
CA HIS A 27 -8.90 -16.44 8.25
C HIS A 27 -7.39 -16.61 7.98
N ALA A 28 -6.98 -16.61 6.71
CA ALA A 28 -5.57 -16.74 6.34
C ALA A 28 -4.78 -15.48 6.72
N PHE A 29 -5.42 -14.30 6.67
CA PHE A 29 -4.85 -13.08 7.22
C PHE A 29 -4.61 -13.19 8.74
N LEU A 30 -5.56 -13.74 9.50
CA LEU A 30 -5.39 -13.92 10.96
C LEU A 30 -4.28 -14.95 11.29
N GLU A 31 -4.17 -16.02 10.51
CA GLU A 31 -3.06 -16.99 10.63
C GLU A 31 -1.71 -16.30 10.41
N LEU A 32 -1.60 -15.48 9.36
CA LEU A 32 -0.39 -14.71 9.09
C LEU A 32 -0.12 -13.66 10.19
N ALA A 33 -1.17 -13.06 10.75
CA ALA A 33 -1.05 -12.14 11.88
C ALA A 33 -0.54 -12.85 13.14
N ALA A 34 -0.87 -14.12 13.34
CA ALA A 34 -0.32 -14.93 14.44
C ALA A 34 1.14 -15.31 14.19
N GLU A 35 1.50 -15.70 12.96
CA GLU A 35 2.86 -16.12 12.61
C GLU A 35 3.86 -14.94 12.56
N LYS A 36 3.46 -13.82 11.95
CA LYS A 36 4.32 -12.64 11.71
C LYS A 36 3.66 -11.35 12.22
N PRO A 37 3.37 -11.24 13.53
CA PRO A 37 2.60 -10.12 14.07
C PRO A 37 3.36 -8.78 13.96
N ALA A 38 4.69 -8.82 14.07
CA ALA A 38 5.53 -7.64 13.92
C ALA A 38 5.52 -7.05 12.50
N PHE A 39 5.17 -7.84 11.50
CA PHE A 39 5.04 -7.42 10.11
C PHE A 39 3.64 -6.88 9.82
N ILE A 40 2.61 -7.59 10.28
CA ILE A 40 1.20 -7.30 10.01
C ILE A 40 0.69 -6.07 10.75
N PHE A 41 1.16 -5.83 11.98
CA PHE A 41 0.73 -4.70 12.79
C PHE A 41 1.62 -3.46 12.65
N ARG A 42 2.37 -3.36 11.55
CA ARG A 42 3.11 -2.12 11.23
C ARG A 42 2.16 -1.06 10.70
N ASP A 43 2.41 0.17 11.09
CA ASP A 43 1.83 1.33 10.43
C ASP A 43 2.78 1.87 9.35
N ILE A 44 2.29 2.83 8.57
CA ILE A 44 3.07 3.44 7.49
C ILE A 44 4.37 4.10 8.00
N PHE A 45 4.39 4.59 9.24
CA PHE A 45 5.56 5.20 9.84
C PHE A 45 6.64 4.19 10.19
N GLN A 46 6.24 3.00 10.65
CA GLN A 46 7.12 1.86 10.86
C GLN A 46 7.66 1.34 9.52
N VAL A 47 6.81 1.20 8.49
CA VAL A 47 7.25 0.82 7.14
C VAL A 47 8.26 1.82 6.59
N PHE A 48 8.00 3.13 6.73
CA PHE A 48 8.93 4.17 6.32
C PHE A 48 10.26 4.14 7.10
N HIS A 49 10.19 3.88 8.41
CA HIS A 49 11.38 3.69 9.23
C HIS A 49 12.20 2.49 8.77
N ASP A 50 11.53 1.36 8.50
CA ASP A 50 12.17 0.12 8.07
C ASP A 50 12.83 0.30 6.70
N MET A 51 12.18 1.02 5.77
CA MET A 51 12.77 1.42 4.49
C MET A 51 14.09 2.17 4.69
N VAL A 52 14.08 3.24 5.47
CA VAL A 52 15.29 4.06 5.66
C VAL A 52 16.38 3.24 6.33
N LYS A 53 16.03 2.38 7.29
CA LYS A 53 16.99 1.48 7.92
C LYS A 53 17.60 0.49 6.93
N GLU A 54 16.81 -0.06 6.02
CA GLU A 54 17.26 -1.02 5.01
C GLU A 54 18.24 -0.39 4.00
N TYR A 55 17.95 0.83 3.52
CA TYR A 55 18.81 1.50 2.54
C TYR A 55 20.06 2.15 3.16
N VAL A 56 19.96 2.72 4.36
CA VAL A 56 21.03 3.51 4.98
C VAL A 56 21.88 2.71 5.98
N GLY A 57 21.28 1.74 6.67
CA GLY A 57 21.93 0.96 7.73
C GLY A 57 22.08 1.71 9.06
N ASP A 58 22.79 1.08 10.01
CA ASP A 58 23.01 1.64 11.36
C ASP A 58 24.12 2.74 11.39
N GLY A 59 24.81 2.94 10.26
CA GLY A 59 25.91 3.89 10.11
C GLY A 59 27.19 3.49 10.86
N VAL A 60 28.26 4.25 10.66
CA VAL A 60 29.58 4.01 11.28
C VAL A 60 30.01 5.22 12.10
N ASP A 61 30.25 5.01 13.40
CA ASP A 61 30.92 6.02 14.21
C ASP A 61 32.43 5.92 13.96
N GLU A 62 32.99 6.95 13.33
CA GLU A 62 34.40 7.01 12.95
C GLU A 62 35.29 7.42 14.13
N TYR A 63 34.72 8.01 15.19
CA TYR A 63 35.46 8.58 16.31
C TYR A 63 34.86 8.18 17.69
N PRO A 64 34.66 6.87 17.96
CA PRO A 64 33.97 6.41 19.17
C PRO A 64 34.71 6.76 20.47
N ASP A 65 36.03 6.93 20.41
CA ASP A 65 36.89 7.18 21.57
C ASP A 65 37.29 8.67 21.72
N ASP A 66 36.77 9.56 20.87
CA ASP A 66 37.10 10.99 20.92
C ASP A 66 36.04 11.77 21.72
N PRO A 67 36.39 12.28 22.93
CA PRO A 67 35.47 13.04 23.78
C PRO A 67 35.13 14.43 23.21
N GLU A 68 35.86 14.93 22.21
CA GLU A 68 35.55 16.18 21.50
C GLU A 68 34.66 15.95 20.27
N SER A 69 34.36 14.69 19.92
CA SER A 69 33.50 14.38 18.80
C SER A 69 32.06 14.81 19.04
N ILE A 70 31.38 15.25 17.98
CA ILE A 70 29.98 15.66 18.03
C ILE A 70 29.04 14.44 17.97
N ASN A 71 29.58 13.21 18.11
CA ASN A 71 28.87 11.93 17.96
C ASN A 71 28.05 11.82 16.66
N TYR A 72 28.51 12.46 15.58
CA TYR A 72 27.87 12.30 14.27
C TYR A 72 28.28 10.98 13.66
N VAL A 73 27.30 10.17 13.30
CA VAL A 73 27.51 8.89 12.65
C VAL A 73 27.63 9.11 11.14
N TYR A 74 28.54 8.40 10.49
CA TYR A 74 28.59 8.35 9.03
C TYR A 74 27.46 7.44 8.53
N TYR A 75 26.50 8.03 7.82
CA TYR A 75 25.40 7.31 7.17
C TYR A 75 25.63 7.31 5.67
N ASP A 76 25.72 6.13 5.07
CA ASP A 76 25.78 6.00 3.62
C ASP A 76 24.37 6.08 3.04
N CYS A 77 24.04 7.22 2.43
CA CYS A 77 22.74 7.43 1.79
C CYS A 77 22.76 7.16 0.28
N SER A 78 23.82 6.53 -0.26
CA SER A 78 23.95 6.33 -1.71
C SER A 78 22.82 5.46 -2.27
N ARG A 79 22.49 4.37 -1.58
CA ARG A 79 21.38 3.48 -1.97
C ARG A 79 20.00 4.16 -1.91
N LEU A 80 19.85 5.15 -1.03
CA LEU A 80 18.59 5.87 -0.82
C LEU A 80 18.42 7.08 -1.76
N PHE A 81 19.49 7.79 -2.11
CA PHE A 81 19.37 9.07 -2.82
C PHE A 81 20.13 9.16 -4.14
N ILE A 82 20.94 8.17 -4.50
CA ILE A 82 21.80 8.18 -5.69
C ILE A 82 21.45 7.02 -6.63
N GLU A 83 21.48 5.79 -6.13
CA GLU A 83 21.26 4.58 -6.95
C GLU A 83 19.83 4.49 -7.49
N ASP A 84 19.68 4.12 -8.75
CA ASP A 84 18.38 3.97 -9.45
C ASP A 84 17.49 5.22 -9.35
N THR A 85 18.10 6.41 -9.45
CA THR A 85 17.39 7.70 -9.50
C THR A 85 17.78 8.50 -10.74
N ASP A 86 16.82 9.22 -11.33
CA ASP A 86 17.08 10.09 -12.49
C ASP A 86 18.05 11.23 -12.15
N HIS A 87 17.90 11.77 -10.94
CA HIS A 87 18.64 12.92 -10.45
C HIS A 87 19.17 12.62 -9.05
N PRO A 88 20.45 12.25 -8.92
CA PRO A 88 21.05 11.95 -7.63
C PRO A 88 21.02 13.13 -6.66
N PHE A 89 20.72 12.85 -5.39
CA PHE A 89 20.81 13.79 -4.30
C PHE A 89 21.94 13.39 -3.34
N PHE A 90 22.94 14.25 -3.21
CA PHE A 90 24.09 14.00 -2.35
C PHE A 90 23.85 14.60 -0.97
N ALA A 91 23.46 13.74 -0.01
CA ALA A 91 23.27 14.13 1.37
C ALA A 91 24.63 14.41 2.05
N ASP A 92 24.74 15.56 2.71
CA ASP A 92 25.86 15.80 3.62
C ASP A 92 25.66 15.06 4.97
N ARG A 93 26.73 14.96 5.76
CA ARG A 93 26.71 14.27 7.06
C ARG A 93 25.70 14.89 8.03
N LEU A 94 25.54 16.20 8.02
CA LEU A 94 24.65 16.90 8.94
C LEU A 94 23.18 16.61 8.61
N PHE A 95 22.84 16.68 7.34
CA PHE A 95 21.53 16.35 6.80
C PHE A 95 21.20 14.88 7.06
N ALA A 96 22.12 13.95 6.74
CA ALA A 96 21.90 12.53 6.96
C ALA A 96 21.63 12.21 8.43
N ASN A 97 22.41 12.76 9.36
CA ASN A 97 22.18 12.59 10.80
C ASN A 97 20.84 13.17 11.24
N ARG A 98 20.47 14.38 10.78
CA ARG A 98 19.17 14.97 11.09
C ARG A 98 18.03 14.10 10.56
N PHE A 99 18.13 13.67 9.31
CA PHE A 99 17.14 12.84 8.65
C PHE A 99 16.92 11.51 9.40
N VAL A 100 17.98 10.72 9.62
CA VAL A 100 17.88 9.42 10.31
C VAL A 100 17.30 9.58 11.73
N ASN A 101 17.76 10.58 12.48
CA ASN A 101 17.22 10.85 13.82
C ASN A 101 15.73 11.25 13.79
N HIS A 102 15.30 12.01 12.78
CA HIS A 102 13.89 12.33 12.58
C HIS A 102 13.08 11.08 12.25
N VAL A 103 13.57 10.21 11.37
CA VAL A 103 12.89 8.95 11.02
C VAL A 103 12.80 8.01 12.23
N ALA A 104 13.86 7.90 13.03
CA ALA A 104 13.85 7.14 14.28
C ALA A 104 12.82 7.66 15.31
N SER A 105 12.39 8.91 15.19
CA SER A 105 11.31 9.47 16.02
C SER A 105 9.92 9.03 15.55
N PHE A 106 9.73 8.71 14.27
CA PHE A 106 8.43 8.33 13.70
C PHE A 106 7.92 7.01 14.28
N ARG A 107 8.83 6.05 14.45
CA ARG A 107 8.52 4.74 15.03
C ARG A 107 7.88 4.82 16.42
N ARG A 108 8.12 5.87 17.21
CA ARG A 108 7.63 5.95 18.61
C ARG A 108 6.13 6.27 18.74
N GLY A 109 5.38 6.35 17.64
CA GLY A 109 3.92 6.27 17.64
C GLY A 109 3.18 7.44 18.28
N ALA A 110 3.85 8.57 18.54
CA ALA A 110 3.13 9.77 18.92
C ALA A 110 2.47 10.33 17.65
N GLN A 111 1.18 10.04 17.46
CA GLN A 111 0.34 10.68 16.44
C GLN A 111 0.35 12.19 16.66
N GLN A 112 1.32 12.86 16.05
CA GLN A 112 1.38 14.29 15.94
C GLN A 112 1.18 14.60 14.48
N ASN A 113 0.08 15.29 14.17
CA ASN A 113 -0.18 15.87 12.87
C ASN A 113 0.89 16.94 12.59
N ARG A 114 2.08 16.50 12.17
CA ARG A 114 3.22 17.35 11.88
C ARG A 114 3.24 17.63 10.39
N ILE A 115 3.39 18.90 10.05
CA ILE A 115 3.73 19.33 8.70
C ILE A 115 5.26 19.45 8.65
N TYR A 116 5.89 18.72 7.75
CA TYR A 116 7.33 18.83 7.52
C TYR A 116 7.59 19.86 6.44
N ILE A 117 8.42 20.86 6.77
CA ILE A 117 8.83 21.91 5.84
C ILE A 117 10.34 21.77 5.64
N PHE A 118 10.75 21.50 4.41
CA PHE A 118 12.16 21.45 4.02
C PHE A 118 12.58 22.80 3.45
N GLU A 119 13.39 23.53 4.21
CA GLU A 119 13.89 24.85 3.83
C GLU A 119 15.35 24.78 3.33
N GLY A 120 15.67 25.59 2.31
CA GLY A 120 17.03 25.78 1.83
C GLY A 120 17.11 26.78 0.69
N PRO A 121 18.31 27.17 0.23
CA PRO A 121 18.49 28.05 -0.93
C PRO A 121 17.84 27.50 -2.21
N HIS A 122 17.59 28.34 -3.21
CA HIS A 122 17.21 27.85 -4.54
C HIS A 122 18.31 26.95 -5.11
N GLY A 123 17.95 25.86 -5.79
CA GLY A 123 18.92 24.89 -6.32
C GLY A 123 19.52 23.91 -5.31
N SER A 124 19.11 23.92 -4.04
CA SER A 124 19.56 22.95 -3.01
C SER A 124 18.98 21.52 -3.15
N GLY A 125 18.33 21.20 -4.27
CA GLY A 125 17.83 19.84 -4.53
C GLY A 125 16.63 19.39 -3.70
N LYS A 126 15.86 20.29 -3.06
CA LYS A 126 14.68 19.94 -2.23
C LYS A 126 13.68 19.02 -2.93
N SER A 127 13.27 19.38 -4.15
CA SER A 127 12.33 18.57 -4.93
C SER A 127 12.95 17.25 -5.36
N THR A 128 14.24 17.26 -5.70
CA THR A 128 15.01 16.06 -6.04
C THR A 128 15.05 15.07 -4.87
N PHE A 129 15.39 15.54 -3.67
CA PHE A 129 15.37 14.75 -2.45
C PHE A 129 13.98 14.11 -2.20
N LEU A 130 12.91 14.90 -2.27
CA LEU A 130 11.56 14.40 -2.04
C LEU A 130 11.12 13.38 -3.09
N ASN A 131 11.43 13.62 -4.37
CA ASN A 131 11.10 12.70 -5.44
C ASN A 131 11.86 11.37 -5.30
N ASN A 132 13.16 11.42 -5.01
CA ASN A 132 13.96 10.22 -4.79
C ASN A 132 13.46 9.42 -3.58
N LEU A 133 13.05 10.12 -2.51
CA LEU A 133 12.48 9.48 -1.33
C LEU A 133 11.15 8.78 -1.63
N LEU A 134 10.27 9.42 -2.41
CA LEU A 134 9.00 8.81 -2.84
C LEU A 134 9.23 7.60 -3.74
N LEU A 135 10.15 7.71 -4.70
CA LEU A 135 10.53 6.61 -5.58
C LEU A 135 11.06 5.39 -4.80
N LYS A 136 11.97 5.62 -3.84
CA LYS A 136 12.49 4.53 -3.01
C LYS A 136 11.44 3.94 -2.07
N PHE A 137 10.49 4.75 -1.62
CA PHE A 137 9.37 4.27 -0.83
C PHE A 137 8.43 3.37 -1.65
N GLU A 138 8.16 3.73 -2.90
CA GLU A 138 7.42 2.88 -3.83
C GLU A 138 8.17 1.58 -4.12
N GLN A 139 9.47 1.65 -4.43
CA GLN A 139 10.31 0.47 -4.64
C GLN A 139 10.31 -0.46 -3.42
N PHE A 140 10.43 0.09 -2.21
CA PHE A 140 10.40 -0.69 -0.98
C PHE A 140 9.01 -1.27 -0.68
N ALA A 141 7.93 -0.51 -0.91
CA ALA A 141 6.56 -1.00 -0.74
C ALA A 141 6.27 -2.21 -1.65
N ASN A 142 6.97 -2.28 -2.79
CA ASN A 142 6.97 -3.40 -3.73
C ASN A 142 8.03 -4.47 -3.39
N THR A 143 8.44 -4.62 -2.12
CA THR A 143 9.26 -5.74 -1.63
C THR A 143 8.48 -6.57 -0.62
N GLU A 144 8.92 -7.80 -0.36
CA GLU A 144 8.33 -8.63 0.69
C GLU A 144 8.43 -7.97 2.07
N GLU A 145 9.52 -7.24 2.33
CA GLU A 145 9.80 -6.58 3.60
C GLU A 145 8.99 -5.28 3.80
N GLY A 146 8.68 -4.56 2.72
CA GLY A 146 7.88 -3.33 2.75
C GLY A 146 6.39 -3.54 2.48
N ALA A 147 5.98 -4.77 2.18
CA ALA A 147 4.61 -5.10 1.87
C ALA A 147 3.65 -4.84 3.05
N SER A 148 2.44 -4.41 2.71
CA SER A 148 1.33 -4.09 3.60
C SER A 148 0.03 -4.66 3.03
N TYR A 149 -0.84 -5.12 3.91
CA TYR A 149 -2.14 -5.66 3.54
C TYR A 149 -3.20 -4.56 3.59
N GLU A 150 -4.09 -4.56 2.60
CA GLU A 150 -5.22 -3.65 2.53
C GLU A 150 -6.55 -4.40 2.35
N THR A 151 -7.64 -3.73 2.75
CA THR A 151 -9.00 -4.22 2.59
C THR A 151 -9.50 -4.06 1.16
N VAL A 152 -9.99 -5.17 0.57
CA VAL A 152 -10.70 -5.15 -0.71
C VAL A 152 -12.17 -5.45 -0.47
N TRP A 153 -13.03 -4.50 -0.85
CA TRP A 153 -14.46 -4.60 -0.71
C TRP A 153 -15.05 -5.40 -1.87
N ARG A 154 -15.76 -6.49 -1.56
CA ARG A 154 -16.52 -7.28 -2.55
C ARG A 154 -17.97 -6.86 -2.52
N LEU A 155 -18.34 -5.96 -3.42
CA LEU A 155 -19.69 -5.41 -3.48
C LEU A 155 -20.53 -6.20 -4.48
N ASN A 156 -21.69 -6.69 -4.05
CA ASN A 156 -22.58 -7.42 -4.95
C ASN A 156 -23.19 -6.47 -5.99
N ARG A 157 -22.97 -6.75 -7.27
CA ARG A 157 -23.47 -5.91 -8.37
C ARG A 157 -25.00 -5.83 -8.42
N LYS A 158 -25.70 -6.90 -8.00
CA LYS A 158 -27.17 -6.95 -7.98
C LYS A 158 -27.75 -6.03 -6.90
N GLU A 159 -27.10 -5.95 -5.75
CA GLU A 159 -27.54 -5.09 -4.63
C GLU A 159 -27.26 -3.61 -4.92
N LEU A 160 -26.20 -3.31 -5.67
CA LEU A 160 -25.87 -1.96 -6.12
C LEU A 160 -26.80 -1.43 -7.23
N GLY A 161 -27.78 -2.22 -7.70
CA GLY A 161 -28.63 -1.85 -8.84
C GLY A 161 -27.88 -1.77 -10.17
N LEU A 162 -26.61 -2.20 -10.20
CA LEU A 162 -25.78 -2.30 -11.39
C LEU A 162 -26.19 -3.55 -12.16
N HIS A 163 -27.35 -3.48 -12.81
CA HIS A 163 -27.71 -4.47 -13.79
C HIS A 163 -26.70 -4.35 -14.95
N PRO A 164 -25.97 -5.43 -15.30
CA PRO A 164 -25.01 -5.40 -16.41
C PRO A 164 -25.66 -5.03 -17.75
N GLU A 165 -26.99 -5.09 -17.83
CA GLU A 165 -27.76 -4.69 -19.01
C GLU A 165 -27.99 -3.18 -19.15
N SER A 166 -27.87 -2.36 -18.09
CA SER A 166 -28.23 -0.93 -18.14
C SER A 166 -27.06 -0.02 -18.53
N GLU A 167 -25.88 -0.22 -17.92
CA GLU A 167 -24.73 0.66 -18.14
C GLU A 167 -24.04 0.40 -19.47
N ALA A 168 -23.78 -0.87 -19.81
CA ALA A 168 -23.20 -1.23 -21.09
C ALA A 168 -24.11 -0.79 -22.24
N HIS A 169 -25.44 -0.91 -22.09
CA HIS A 169 -26.40 -0.47 -23.09
C HIS A 169 -26.48 1.06 -23.21
N THR A 170 -26.41 1.80 -22.09
CA THR A 170 -26.44 3.27 -22.12
C THR A 170 -25.14 3.86 -22.67
N LEU A 171 -23.98 3.33 -22.26
CA LEU A 171 -22.68 3.69 -22.83
C LEU A 171 -22.58 3.28 -24.30
N LEU A 172 -23.03 2.07 -24.69
CA LEU A 172 -23.07 1.66 -26.10
C LEU A 172 -24.02 2.53 -26.92
N LEU A 173 -25.18 2.94 -26.40
CA LEU A 173 -26.08 3.86 -27.10
C LEU A 173 -25.47 5.26 -27.24
N GLN A 174 -24.79 5.77 -26.20
CA GLN A 174 -24.10 7.06 -26.26
C GLN A 174 -22.91 7.03 -27.20
N LEU A 175 -22.12 5.95 -27.19
CA LEU A 175 -21.00 5.74 -28.09
C LEU A 175 -21.46 5.49 -29.54
N ARG A 176 -22.58 4.80 -29.73
CA ARG A 176 -23.22 4.61 -31.05
C ARG A 176 -23.76 5.93 -31.61
N GLY A 177 -24.35 6.78 -30.77
CA GLY A 177 -24.76 8.13 -31.15
C GLY A 177 -23.61 9.04 -31.57
N LEU A 178 -22.37 8.73 -31.15
CA LEU A 178 -21.15 9.44 -31.54
C LEU A 178 -20.44 8.80 -32.76
N ALA A 179 -20.79 7.57 -33.14
CA ALA A 179 -20.05 6.77 -34.11
C ALA A 179 -20.84 6.37 -35.37
N GLU A 180 -22.08 6.83 -35.55
CA GLU A 180 -22.84 6.53 -36.77
C GLU A 180 -22.42 7.41 -37.95
N GLU A 181 -21.42 6.90 -38.70
CA GLU A 181 -21.58 6.56 -40.12
C GLU A 181 -20.83 5.25 -40.43
N ASP A 182 -21.40 4.09 -40.11
CA ASP A 182 -21.25 2.88 -40.97
C ASP A 182 -22.29 1.77 -40.62
N PRO A 183 -23.19 1.33 -41.53
CA PRO A 183 -24.34 0.49 -41.16
C PRO A 183 -24.12 -1.03 -41.07
N LEU A 184 -22.88 -1.57 -41.05
CA LEU A 184 -22.67 -3.00 -41.40
C LEU A 184 -22.04 -3.93 -40.35
N VAL A 185 -21.93 -3.56 -39.07
CA VAL A 185 -21.41 -4.49 -38.04
C VAL A 185 -22.55 -5.20 -37.29
N PRO A 186 -22.65 -6.55 -37.33
CA PRO A 186 -23.68 -7.29 -36.61
C PRO A 186 -23.50 -7.12 -35.10
N VAL A 187 -24.52 -6.55 -34.46
CA VAL A 187 -24.64 -6.24 -33.01
C VAL A 187 -24.36 -7.46 -32.09
N GLY A 188 -24.40 -8.69 -32.63
CA GLY A 188 -24.19 -9.92 -31.86
C GLY A 188 -22.74 -10.21 -31.46
N VAL A 189 -21.74 -9.84 -32.26
CA VAL A 189 -20.33 -10.27 -32.04
C VAL A 189 -19.64 -9.45 -30.95
N THR A 190 -20.06 -8.20 -30.76
CA THR A 190 -19.55 -7.31 -29.69
C THR A 190 -20.08 -7.71 -28.32
N ARG A 191 -21.28 -8.33 -28.27
CA ARG A 191 -21.94 -8.74 -27.02
C ARG A 191 -21.17 -9.85 -26.31
N ASP A 192 -20.66 -10.85 -27.05
CA ASP A 192 -19.89 -11.97 -26.48
C ASP A 192 -18.51 -11.55 -25.97
N ARG A 193 -17.84 -10.57 -26.62
CA ARG A 193 -16.51 -10.11 -26.18
C ARG A 193 -16.56 -9.23 -24.93
N LEU A 194 -17.59 -8.39 -24.77
CA LEU A 194 -17.81 -7.61 -23.54
C LEU A 194 -18.32 -8.47 -22.38
N MET A 195 -19.06 -9.54 -22.65
CA MET A 195 -19.54 -10.49 -21.63
C MET A 195 -18.44 -11.31 -20.97
N GLY A 196 -17.27 -11.47 -21.61
CA GLY A 196 -16.11 -12.14 -21.02
C GLY A 196 -15.49 -11.43 -19.81
N LEU A 197 -15.67 -10.10 -19.72
CA LEU A 197 -15.12 -9.26 -18.64
C LEU A 197 -16.04 -9.18 -17.41
N SER A 198 -17.29 -9.66 -17.50
CA SER A 198 -18.34 -9.45 -16.49
C SER A 198 -18.85 -10.75 -15.85
N ARG A 199 -17.97 -11.72 -15.58
CA ARG A 199 -18.35 -12.98 -14.90
C ARG A 199 -18.24 -12.98 -13.38
N SER A 200 -17.69 -11.93 -12.75
CA SER A 200 -17.73 -11.83 -11.29
C SER A 200 -19.06 -11.20 -10.85
N GLU A 201 -19.82 -11.92 -10.04
CA GLU A 201 -21.01 -11.41 -9.34
C GLU A 201 -20.68 -10.23 -8.42
N TYR A 202 -19.41 -10.14 -8.02
CA TYR A 202 -18.88 -9.13 -7.13
C TYR A 202 -17.98 -8.14 -7.87
N LEU A 203 -18.16 -6.86 -7.56
CA LEU A 203 -17.22 -5.78 -7.87
C LEU A 203 -16.20 -5.70 -6.73
N GLU A 204 -14.92 -5.88 -7.05
CA GLU A 204 -13.80 -5.73 -6.12
C GLU A 204 -13.31 -4.29 -6.15
N VAL A 205 -13.33 -3.61 -5.01
CA VAL A 205 -12.92 -2.21 -4.86
C VAL A 205 -11.90 -2.13 -3.71
N PRO A 206 -10.66 -1.67 -3.96
CA PRO A 206 -9.71 -1.45 -2.87
C PRO A 206 -10.24 -0.37 -1.93
N CYS A 207 -9.92 -0.49 -0.64
CA CYS A 207 -10.35 0.47 0.35
C CYS A 207 -9.77 1.86 0.02
N PRO A 208 -10.60 2.93 -0.08
CA PRO A 208 -10.11 4.27 -0.37
C PRO A 208 -9.09 4.81 0.64
N SER A 209 -9.16 4.31 1.88
CA SER A 209 -8.23 4.66 2.95
C SER A 209 -7.05 3.69 3.07
N HIS A 210 -6.96 2.66 2.22
CA HIS A 210 -5.97 1.58 2.33
C HIS A 210 -5.95 0.93 3.73
N ASP A 211 -7.13 0.74 4.31
CA ASP A 211 -7.28 0.25 5.67
C ASP A 211 -6.69 -1.15 5.84
N ASN A 212 -5.92 -1.33 6.92
CA ASN A 212 -5.44 -2.64 7.33
C ASN A 212 -6.65 -3.57 7.61
N PRO A 213 -6.61 -4.85 7.15
CA PRO A 213 -7.71 -5.81 7.36
C PRO A 213 -8.14 -5.99 8.81
N LEU A 214 -7.24 -5.76 9.76
CA LEU A 214 -7.54 -5.78 11.20
C LEU A 214 -8.68 -4.82 11.57
N LEU A 215 -8.84 -3.71 10.85
CA LEU A 215 -9.84 -2.70 11.18
C LEU A 215 -11.28 -3.19 10.98
N LEU A 216 -11.49 -4.29 10.25
CA LEU A 216 -12.78 -4.97 10.17
C LEU A 216 -13.24 -5.57 11.50
N ILE A 217 -12.33 -5.86 12.42
CA ILE A 217 -12.70 -6.32 13.76
C ILE A 217 -13.20 -5.11 14.55
N PRO A 218 -14.42 -5.15 15.11
CA PRO A 218 -14.92 -4.03 15.90
C PRO A 218 -14.02 -3.75 17.10
N LYS A 219 -13.79 -2.47 17.39
CA LYS A 219 -12.84 -2.02 18.44
C LYS A 219 -12.98 -2.73 19.79
N PRO A 220 -14.19 -3.00 20.33
CA PRO A 220 -14.33 -3.65 21.63
C PRO A 220 -13.71 -5.05 21.67
N TYR A 221 -13.71 -5.77 20.53
CA TYR A 221 -13.26 -7.15 20.44
C TYR A 221 -11.78 -7.30 20.10
N ARG A 222 -11.15 -6.26 19.54
CA ARG A 222 -9.73 -6.33 19.10
C ARG A 222 -8.80 -6.76 20.22
N ARG A 223 -8.99 -6.24 21.44
CA ARG A 223 -8.12 -6.55 22.58
C ARG A 223 -8.21 -8.02 22.97
N GLN A 224 -9.42 -8.55 23.09
CA GLN A 224 -9.63 -9.96 23.44
C GLN A 224 -9.10 -10.87 22.33
N LEU A 225 -9.46 -10.60 21.07
CA LEU A 225 -9.04 -11.41 19.94
C LEU A 225 -7.52 -11.48 19.82
N LEU A 226 -6.82 -10.34 19.91
CA LEU A 226 -5.36 -10.30 19.78
C LEU A 226 -4.66 -10.93 20.98
N ASP A 227 -5.29 -10.96 22.15
CA ASP A 227 -4.76 -11.66 23.33
C ASP A 227 -4.83 -13.18 23.15
N GLU A 228 -5.90 -13.69 22.50
CA GLU A 228 -6.07 -15.11 22.18
C GLU A 228 -5.25 -15.55 20.95
N LEU A 229 -5.13 -14.69 19.93
CA LEU A 229 -4.48 -15.01 18.65
C LEU A 229 -2.96 -15.04 18.75
N ILE A 230 -2.36 -14.17 19.56
CA ILE A 230 -0.91 -14.00 19.62
C ILE A 230 -0.35 -14.79 20.80
N GLU A 231 0.59 -15.69 20.51
CA GLU A 231 1.29 -16.47 21.51
C GLU A 231 2.03 -15.59 22.53
N GLU A 232 2.17 -16.11 23.76
CA GLU A 232 2.91 -15.43 24.82
C GLU A 232 4.37 -15.23 24.42
N GLY A 233 4.79 -13.97 24.31
CA GLY A 233 6.12 -13.65 23.81
C GLY A 233 6.52 -12.18 24.01
N PRO A 234 7.75 -11.81 23.62
CA PRO A 234 8.21 -10.43 23.72
C PRO A 234 7.34 -9.48 22.89
N PHE A 235 6.87 -9.93 21.72
CA PHE A 235 6.02 -9.13 20.85
C PHE A 235 4.67 -8.82 21.50
N LYS A 236 3.99 -9.80 22.09
CA LYS A 236 2.69 -9.60 22.76
C LYS A 236 2.76 -8.48 23.79
N LYS A 237 3.82 -8.46 24.60
CA LYS A 237 4.08 -7.37 25.56
C LYS A 237 4.25 -6.03 24.86
N LYS A 238 5.00 -5.96 23.75
CA LYS A 238 5.16 -4.73 22.96
C LYS A 238 3.84 -4.25 22.39
N LEU A 239 3.04 -5.13 21.79
CA LEU A 239 1.75 -4.80 21.20
C LEU A 239 0.81 -4.10 22.20
N PHE A 240 0.75 -4.61 23.44
CA PHE A 240 -0.17 -4.05 24.45
C PHE A 240 0.39 -2.90 25.29
N SER A 241 1.70 -2.61 25.22
CA SER A 241 2.34 -1.57 26.05
C SER A 241 2.99 -0.43 25.27
N GLU A 242 3.50 -0.68 24.06
CA GLU A 242 4.20 0.33 23.26
C GLU A 242 3.20 1.19 22.47
N LYS A 243 3.43 2.51 22.48
CA LYS A 243 2.59 3.48 21.75
C LYS A 243 2.55 3.25 20.24
N GLN A 244 3.60 2.67 19.67
CA GLN A 244 3.71 2.43 18.23
C GLN A 244 2.62 1.46 17.70
N TYR A 245 2.03 0.64 18.57
CA TYR A 245 0.93 -0.25 18.20
C TYR A 245 -0.44 0.23 18.71
N GLU A 246 -0.54 1.44 19.27
CA GLU A 246 -1.79 1.96 19.81
C GLU A 246 -2.88 2.09 18.73
N TRP A 247 -2.47 2.31 17.46
CA TRP A 247 -3.36 2.40 16.31
C TRP A 247 -4.22 1.14 16.14
N VAL A 248 -3.67 -0.05 16.40
CA VAL A 248 -4.36 -1.36 16.33
C VAL A 248 -5.67 -1.31 17.12
N PHE A 249 -5.65 -0.70 18.31
CA PHE A 249 -6.79 -0.65 19.21
C PHE A 249 -7.67 0.59 19.03
N ARG A 250 -7.11 1.69 18.51
CA ARG A 250 -7.79 2.99 18.47
C ARG A 250 -8.30 3.42 17.10
N ALA A 251 -7.67 2.98 16.01
CA ALA A 251 -8.00 3.42 14.66
C ALA A 251 -9.44 3.06 14.27
N ASN A 252 -10.10 3.99 13.59
CA ASN A 252 -11.40 3.76 12.96
C ASN A 252 -11.19 3.20 11.55
N PRO A 253 -12.06 2.28 11.10
CA PRO A 253 -12.13 1.93 9.68
C PRO A 253 -12.69 3.09 8.85
N CYS A 254 -12.60 2.98 7.53
CA CYS A 254 -13.16 3.93 6.59
C CYS A 254 -14.70 3.93 6.58
N THR A 255 -15.27 4.91 5.89
CA THR A 255 -16.73 5.08 5.77
C THR A 255 -17.43 3.91 5.10
N ILE A 256 -16.76 3.16 4.21
CA ILE A 256 -17.36 1.97 3.57
C ILE A 256 -17.65 0.87 4.59
N TYR A 257 -16.82 0.74 5.62
CA TYR A 257 -17.09 -0.16 6.74
C TYR A 257 -18.35 0.29 7.50
N GLU A 258 -18.43 1.57 7.85
CA GLU A 258 -19.55 2.11 8.66
C GLU A 258 -20.90 1.92 7.95
N MET A 259 -20.93 2.00 6.61
CA MET A 259 -22.13 1.75 5.82
C MET A 259 -22.55 0.28 5.77
N ASN A 260 -21.63 -0.66 6.05
CA ASN A 260 -21.84 -2.10 5.88
C ASN A 260 -21.60 -2.90 7.18
N GLU A 261 -21.54 -2.25 8.34
CA GLU A 261 -21.15 -2.87 9.62
C GLU A 261 -21.97 -4.13 9.93
N ASP A 262 -23.29 -4.07 9.74
CA ASP A 262 -24.19 -5.21 9.96
C ASP A 262 -23.88 -6.40 9.05
N GLN A 263 -23.49 -6.14 7.80
CA GLN A 263 -23.14 -7.19 6.84
C GLN A 263 -21.77 -7.78 7.15
N ILE A 264 -20.80 -6.94 7.52
CA ILE A 264 -19.47 -7.36 7.92
C ILE A 264 -19.55 -8.25 9.16
N ALA A 265 -20.36 -7.89 10.15
CA ALA A 265 -20.54 -8.70 11.35
C ALA A 265 -21.12 -10.11 11.05
N ARG A 266 -21.92 -10.24 9.99
CA ARG A 266 -22.48 -11.54 9.55
C ARG A 266 -21.51 -12.36 8.73
N ASP A 267 -20.63 -11.70 7.97
CA ASP A 267 -19.90 -12.33 6.86
C ASP A 267 -18.39 -12.04 6.83
N ILE A 268 -17.81 -11.62 7.97
CA ILE A 268 -16.39 -11.23 8.07
C ILE A 268 -15.43 -12.30 7.53
N GLN A 269 -15.80 -13.58 7.63
CA GLN A 269 -14.99 -14.71 7.16
C GLN A 269 -14.86 -14.77 5.63
N ASN A 270 -15.82 -14.19 4.89
CA ASN A 270 -15.85 -14.20 3.43
C ASN A 270 -15.22 -12.95 2.80
N TYR A 271 -14.73 -12.01 3.63
CA TYR A 271 -13.95 -10.88 3.15
C TYR A 271 -12.55 -11.31 2.72
N VAL A 272 -12.04 -10.59 1.72
CA VAL A 272 -10.80 -10.92 1.03
C VAL A 272 -9.92 -9.66 0.92
N PHE A 273 -8.60 -9.85 0.96
CA PHE A 273 -7.60 -8.78 1.13
C PHE A 273 -6.51 -8.90 0.08
N SER A 274 -5.88 -7.79 -0.26
CA SER A 274 -4.71 -7.77 -1.14
C SER A 274 -3.47 -7.35 -0.37
N VAL A 275 -2.33 -7.78 -0.88
CA VAL A 275 -1.03 -7.18 -0.57
C VAL A 275 -0.78 -6.12 -1.62
N ASN A 276 -0.18 -5.01 -1.23
CA ASN A 276 0.34 -4.00 -2.16
C ASN A 276 1.51 -4.48 -3.05
N PHE A 277 1.95 -5.74 -2.90
CA PHE A 277 3.08 -6.34 -3.59
C PHE A 277 2.68 -7.70 -4.20
N GLU A 278 3.20 -7.98 -5.39
CA GLU A 278 3.08 -9.28 -6.06
C GLU A 278 4.33 -10.13 -5.79
N SER A 279 4.17 -11.24 -5.05
CA SER A 279 5.28 -12.19 -4.84
C SER A 279 5.75 -12.74 -6.19
N GLY A 280 6.95 -12.34 -6.63
CA GLY A 280 7.61 -12.79 -7.85
C GLY A 280 7.79 -11.76 -8.98
N SER A 281 7.36 -10.50 -8.81
CA SER A 281 7.62 -9.46 -9.82
C SER A 281 9.03 -8.87 -9.66
N VAL A 282 9.89 -9.14 -10.65
CA VAL A 282 11.18 -8.44 -10.80
C VAL A 282 10.94 -7.28 -11.76
N GLU A 283 10.63 -6.10 -11.22
CA GLU A 283 10.64 -4.86 -12.01
C GLU A 283 12.12 -4.53 -12.32
N ARG A 284 12.53 -4.75 -13.57
CA ARG A 284 13.74 -4.10 -14.11
C ARG A 284 13.30 -2.74 -14.64
N CYS A 285 13.77 -1.68 -14.01
CA CYS A 285 13.75 -0.36 -14.61
C CYS A 285 14.81 -0.33 -15.72
N ASP A 286 14.37 -0.18 -16.96
CA ASP A 286 15.21 0.20 -18.11
C ASP A 286 15.32 1.74 -18.19
#